data_AF-A0A959QUS5-F1
#
_entry.id   AF-A0A959QUS5-F1
#
_cell.length_a   1.000
_cell.length_b   1.000
_cell.length_c   1.000
_cell.angle_alpha   90.00
_cell.angle_beta   90.00
_cell.angle_gamma   90.00
#
_symmetry.space_group_name_H-M   'P 1'
#
loop_
_entity.id
_entity.type
_entity.pdbx_description
1 polymer ?
#
loop_
_entity_poly.entity_id
_entity_poly.type
_entity_poly.pdbx_seq_one_letter_code
_entity_poly.pdbx_strand_id
1 'polypeptide(L)'
;MKNETFLPTGLYESLPPLLQEPCAYFTAEQDKAVYLLSALTVAGACMYNYHGSYAGNRVYPNINCFIVNADSHTPQPLLAACRLAQKADEDQKTCYEDAVKEYPEWLAEFEADRKLFWKGELKKCPSEPKVPHNMQVLIPAATTHNHLVQLLADKQGQALLYESDGSVFPTVPVGGGNGLVQLINNGFYNQPYTYHYITAKKNVHIPQLKPSVLLSGTYDDLLKPIPNKESVLLNCFNFYINDNTNSFIDPFEEKVSYEEMIGEYYDLIIDLYSETESKDEIIFEMNEEQKRRFVQHYATNLDDTTQHRAITAYRTAMILAMLHTIGMGGALKVSSVACSDADLDTALAITDSLIPHRQEVLNYLNDNGRATDIPTTEAGYTEEQRLIATLHAQGMSLRKIAVELYNDENKFMKVKRTLAAMGRG
;
A
#
# COMPACT_ATOMS: atom_id res chain seq x y z
N MET A 1 -3.35 -18.80 -28.50
CA MET A 1 -2.35 -17.71 -28.47
C MET A 1 -1.76 -17.70 -27.09
N LYS A 2 -0.44 -17.85 -26.93
CA LYS A 2 0.19 -17.50 -25.65
C LYS A 2 -0.03 -16.00 -25.50
N ASN A 3 -0.85 -15.58 -24.55
CA ASN A 3 -1.02 -14.17 -24.25
C ASN A 3 0.36 -13.62 -23.89
N GLU A 4 0.77 -12.52 -24.49
CA GLU A 4 2.02 -11.85 -24.11
C GLU A 4 1.88 -11.44 -22.64
N THR A 5 2.62 -12.12 -21.77
CA THR A 5 2.67 -11.86 -20.31
C THR A 5 3.60 -10.70 -19.97
N PHE A 6 4.17 -10.04 -20.98
CA PHE A 6 5.14 -8.96 -20.83
C PHE A 6 4.51 -7.59 -21.05
N LEU A 7 5.15 -6.56 -20.48
CA LEU A 7 4.86 -5.18 -20.85
C LEU A 7 5.32 -4.94 -22.30
N PRO A 8 4.64 -4.08 -23.07
CA PRO A 8 5.03 -3.80 -24.45
C PRO A 8 6.47 -3.26 -24.54
N THR A 9 7.30 -3.76 -25.45
CA THR A 9 8.72 -3.39 -25.50
C THR A 9 8.97 -1.88 -25.68
N GLY A 10 8.12 -1.19 -26.45
CA GLY A 10 8.20 0.27 -26.64
C GLY A 10 7.73 1.08 -25.43
N LEU A 11 7.15 0.44 -24.40
CA LEU A 11 6.66 1.11 -23.20
C LEU A 11 7.80 1.77 -22.43
N TYR A 12 8.95 1.10 -22.31
CA TYR A 12 10.10 1.60 -21.55
C TYR A 12 10.70 2.88 -22.15
N GLU A 13 10.54 3.09 -23.47
CA GLU A 13 11.01 4.30 -24.16
C GLU A 13 10.16 5.54 -23.81
N SER A 14 8.91 5.33 -23.40
CA SER A 14 7.96 6.38 -23.03
C SER A 14 7.96 6.74 -21.54
N LEU A 15 8.73 6.01 -20.73
CA LEU A 15 8.80 6.24 -19.30
C LEU A 15 9.53 7.56 -18.98
N PRO A 16 9.17 8.26 -17.90
CA PRO A 16 9.99 9.33 -17.35
C PRO A 16 11.42 8.85 -17.11
N PRO A 17 12.47 9.70 -17.26
CA PRO A 17 13.87 9.31 -17.09
C PRO A 17 14.13 8.52 -15.80
N LEU A 18 13.41 8.89 -14.73
CA LEU A 18 13.49 8.30 -13.38
C LEU A 18 13.08 6.84 -13.29
N LEU A 19 12.34 6.35 -14.28
CA LEU A 19 11.96 4.95 -14.40
C LEU A 19 12.64 4.31 -15.60
N GLN A 20 12.82 5.06 -16.69
CA GLN A 20 13.42 4.59 -17.94
C GLN A 20 14.84 4.07 -17.74
N GLU A 21 15.72 4.89 -17.15
CA GLU A 21 17.14 4.57 -16.99
C GLU A 21 17.34 3.40 -16.01
N PRO A 22 16.71 3.36 -14.81
CA PRO A 22 16.79 2.20 -13.93
C PRO A 22 16.27 0.91 -14.57
N CYS A 23 15.20 0.97 -15.38
CA CYS A 23 14.71 -0.20 -16.11
C CYS A 23 15.75 -0.71 -17.12
N ALA A 24 16.59 0.16 -17.69
CA ALA A 24 17.59 -0.25 -18.68
C ALA A 24 18.74 -1.09 -18.09
N TYR A 25 18.93 -1.09 -16.76
CA TYR A 25 19.92 -1.95 -16.09
C TYR A 25 19.50 -3.43 -16.06
N PHE A 26 18.21 -3.73 -16.24
CA PHE A 26 17.72 -5.09 -16.27
C PHE A 26 17.65 -5.61 -17.71
N THR A 27 18.23 -6.78 -17.96
CA THR A 27 18.25 -7.38 -19.31
C THR A 27 17.01 -8.21 -19.61
N ALA A 28 16.49 -8.92 -18.61
CA ALA A 28 15.27 -9.72 -18.73
C ALA A 28 14.02 -8.83 -18.68
N GLU A 29 13.08 -9.04 -19.59
CA GLU A 29 11.81 -8.28 -19.63
C GLU A 29 10.98 -8.47 -18.35
N GLN A 30 11.02 -9.65 -17.73
CA GLN A 30 10.40 -9.88 -16.42
C GLN A 30 11.00 -8.98 -15.34
N ASP A 31 12.33 -8.89 -15.29
CA ASP A 31 13.02 -8.12 -14.27
C ASP A 31 12.73 -6.62 -14.43
N LYS A 32 12.66 -6.13 -15.68
CA LYS A 32 12.22 -4.75 -15.99
C LYS A 32 10.80 -4.49 -15.50
N ALA A 33 9.86 -5.42 -15.76
CA ALA A 33 8.48 -5.27 -15.33
C ALA A 33 8.35 -5.32 -13.80
N VAL A 34 9.04 -6.24 -13.13
CA VAL A 34 9.09 -6.35 -11.67
C VAL A 34 9.64 -5.06 -11.05
N TYR A 35 10.74 -4.52 -11.58
CA TYR A 35 11.27 -3.23 -11.13
C TYR A 35 10.23 -2.12 -11.33
N LEU A 36 9.69 -1.96 -12.54
CA LEU A 36 8.78 -0.87 -12.88
C LEU A 36 7.53 -0.86 -11.99
N LEU A 37 6.87 -2.00 -11.81
CA LEU A 37 5.68 -2.11 -10.97
C LEU A 37 5.99 -1.83 -9.50
N SER A 38 7.14 -2.30 -9.03
CA SER A 38 7.61 -2.02 -7.66
C SER A 38 7.92 -0.54 -7.48
N ALA A 39 8.63 0.07 -8.43
CA ALA A 39 9.01 1.48 -8.41
C ALA A 39 7.79 2.41 -8.49
N LEU A 40 6.78 2.09 -9.31
CA LEU A 40 5.51 2.83 -9.33
C LEU A 40 4.79 2.74 -7.98
N THR A 41 4.78 1.56 -7.35
CA THR A 41 4.16 1.36 -6.04
C THR A 41 4.86 2.18 -4.95
N VAL A 42 6.20 2.18 -4.96
CA VAL A 42 7.04 3.00 -4.07
C VAL A 42 6.81 4.49 -4.32
N ALA A 43 6.90 4.95 -5.57
CA ALA A 43 6.73 6.36 -5.92
C ALA A 43 5.36 6.89 -5.50
N GLY A 44 4.29 6.10 -5.71
CA GLY A 44 2.94 6.45 -5.25
C GLY A 44 2.83 6.64 -3.73
N ALA A 45 3.65 5.92 -2.95
CA ALA A 45 3.70 6.06 -1.50
C ALA A 45 4.46 7.31 -1.04
N CYS A 46 5.33 7.88 -1.88
CA CYS A 46 6.12 9.06 -1.56
C CYS A 46 5.45 10.39 -1.96
N MET A 47 4.30 10.36 -2.64
CA MET A 47 3.59 11.55 -3.14
C MET A 47 2.51 12.02 -2.14
N TYR A 48 2.83 12.96 -1.25
CA TYR A 48 1.99 13.26 -0.07
C TYR A 48 0.74 14.12 -0.39
N ASN A 49 0.95 15.36 -0.87
CA ASN A 49 -0.13 16.32 -1.16
C ASN A 49 -0.55 16.35 -2.64
N TYR A 50 -0.44 15.22 -3.33
CA TYR A 50 -0.77 15.10 -4.74
C TYR A 50 -2.03 14.26 -4.97
N HIS A 51 -3.00 14.80 -5.70
CA HIS A 51 -4.29 14.15 -5.92
C HIS A 51 -4.96 14.56 -7.22
N GLY A 52 -5.91 13.76 -7.68
CA GLY A 52 -6.78 14.09 -8.82
C GLY A 52 -8.27 13.96 -8.47
N SER A 53 -9.14 14.43 -9.37
CA SER A 53 -10.60 14.23 -9.26
C SER A 53 -11.04 13.07 -10.15
N TYR A 54 -11.62 12.03 -9.54
CA TYR A 54 -12.12 10.85 -10.24
C TYR A 54 -13.52 10.51 -9.74
N ALA A 55 -14.50 10.48 -10.64
CA ALA A 55 -15.91 10.25 -10.32
C ALA A 55 -16.46 11.16 -9.19
N GLY A 56 -15.99 12.42 -9.13
CA GLY A 56 -16.37 13.38 -8.08
C GLY A 56 -15.65 13.22 -6.75
N ASN A 57 -14.77 12.23 -6.60
CA ASN A 57 -13.99 11.98 -5.39
C ASN A 57 -12.53 12.41 -5.59
N ARG A 58 -11.87 12.73 -4.47
CA ARG A 58 -10.42 12.95 -4.42
C ARG A 58 -9.71 11.60 -4.39
N VAL A 59 -8.84 11.34 -5.37
CA VAL A 59 -8.05 10.11 -5.48
C VAL A 59 -6.56 10.44 -5.38
N TYR A 60 -5.82 9.56 -4.71
CA TYR A 60 -4.39 9.66 -4.45
C TYR A 60 -3.62 8.60 -5.24
N PRO A 61 -2.31 8.82 -5.50
CA PRO A 61 -1.48 7.94 -6.34
C PRO A 61 -1.08 6.62 -5.65
N ASN A 62 -1.85 6.14 -4.67
CA ASN A 62 -1.52 4.92 -3.93
C ASN A 62 -1.84 3.64 -4.73
N ILE A 63 -0.84 2.77 -4.91
CA ILE A 63 -0.96 1.53 -5.68
C ILE A 63 -0.73 0.33 -4.77
N ASN A 64 -1.46 -0.76 -5.00
CA ASN A 64 -1.14 -2.05 -4.40
C ASN A 64 -0.71 -3.02 -5.49
N CYS A 65 0.41 -3.70 -5.28
CA CYS A 65 1.00 -4.65 -6.21
C CYS A 65 1.45 -5.91 -5.46
N PHE A 66 1.14 -7.08 -6.03
CA PHE A 66 1.62 -8.37 -5.56
C PHE A 66 2.41 -9.03 -6.70
N ILE A 67 3.71 -9.19 -6.51
CA ILE A 67 4.59 -9.96 -7.39
C ILE A 67 4.53 -11.43 -6.97
N VAL A 68 3.94 -12.28 -7.81
CA VAL A 68 3.79 -13.71 -7.53
C VAL A 68 4.95 -14.45 -8.19
N ASN A 69 5.83 -15.03 -7.39
CA ASN A 69 7.03 -15.70 -7.87
C ASN A 69 6.81 -17.21 -7.99
N ALA A 70 7.47 -17.83 -8.97
CA ALA A 70 7.48 -19.29 -9.13
C ALA A 70 8.17 -20.01 -7.95
N ASP A 71 9.09 -19.34 -7.25
CA ASP A 71 9.80 -19.85 -6.09
C ASP A 71 9.82 -18.83 -4.94
N SER A 72 10.36 -19.24 -3.78
CA SER A 72 10.42 -18.37 -2.59
C SER A 72 11.52 -17.31 -2.67
N HIS A 73 12.22 -17.15 -3.79
CA HIS A 73 13.25 -16.13 -3.91
C HIS A 73 12.64 -14.76 -4.13
N THR A 74 13.08 -13.78 -3.34
CA THR A 74 12.72 -12.39 -3.57
C THR A 74 13.43 -11.87 -4.83
N PRO A 75 12.70 -11.29 -5.81
CA PRO A 75 13.30 -10.73 -7.00
C PRO A 75 14.23 -9.56 -6.67
N GLN A 76 15.48 -9.62 -7.17
CA GLN A 76 16.43 -8.51 -7.04
C GLN A 76 15.91 -7.17 -7.59
N PRO A 77 15.17 -7.11 -8.72
CA PRO A 77 14.62 -5.85 -9.23
C PRO A 77 13.62 -5.21 -8.25
N LEU A 78 12.82 -6.01 -7.54
CA LEU A 78 11.92 -5.51 -6.50
C LEU A 78 12.70 -4.97 -5.29
N LEU A 79 13.74 -5.68 -4.84
CA LEU A 79 14.61 -5.19 -3.77
C LEU A 79 15.28 -3.86 -4.14
N ALA A 80 15.72 -3.71 -5.39
CA ALA A 80 16.34 -2.49 -5.88
C ALA A 80 15.36 -1.29 -5.82
N ALA A 81 14.09 -1.50 -6.20
CA ALA A 81 13.05 -0.47 -6.06
C ALA A 81 12.78 -0.12 -4.58
N CYS A 82 12.78 -1.09 -3.68
CA CYS A 82 12.55 -0.84 -2.25
C CYS A 82 13.72 -0.15 -1.55
N ARG A 83 14.96 -0.38 -1.99
CA ARG A 83 16.14 0.30 -1.44
C ARG A 83 16.08 1.82 -1.63
N LEU A 84 15.43 2.30 -2.71
CA LEU A 84 15.16 3.72 -2.90
C LEU A 84 14.32 4.30 -1.75
N ALA A 85 13.26 3.59 -1.35
CA ALA A 85 12.42 3.98 -0.22
C ALA A 85 13.16 3.86 1.13
N GLN A 86 13.94 2.79 1.30
CA GLN A 86 14.69 2.54 2.55
C GLN A 86 15.66 3.66 2.86
N LYS A 87 16.41 4.13 1.85
CA LYS A 87 17.37 5.22 2.04
C LYS A 87 16.66 6.50 2.47
N ALA A 88 15.49 6.79 1.90
CA ALA A 88 14.70 7.98 2.25
C ALA A 88 14.19 7.90 3.70
N ASP A 89 13.82 6.70 4.13
CA ASP A 89 13.42 6.41 5.50
C ASP A 89 14.56 6.49 6.51
N GLU A 90 15.79 6.14 6.12
CA GLU A 90 16.98 6.28 6.98
C GLU A 90 17.23 7.75 7.33
N ASP A 91 17.18 8.64 6.35
CA ASP A 91 17.34 10.08 6.58
C ASP A 91 16.21 10.65 7.46
N GLN A 92 14.96 10.25 7.20
CA GLN A 92 13.81 10.63 8.04
C GLN A 92 13.93 10.11 9.47
N LYS A 93 14.44 8.88 9.64
CA LYS A 93 14.67 8.30 10.96
C LYS A 93 15.73 9.09 11.72
N THR A 94 16.84 9.45 11.08
CA THR A 94 17.88 10.29 11.69
C THR A 94 17.30 11.65 12.09
N CYS A 95 16.56 12.33 11.20
CA CYS A 95 15.90 13.59 11.51
C CYS A 95 14.92 13.47 12.68
N TYR A 96 14.15 12.38 12.75
CA TYR A 96 13.23 12.10 13.85
C TYR A 96 13.99 11.86 15.17
N GLU A 97 15.05 11.05 15.16
CA GLU A 97 15.86 10.78 16.34
C GLU A 97 16.50 12.05 16.90
N ASP A 98 16.96 12.95 16.03
CA ASP A 98 17.53 14.23 16.44
C ASP A 98 16.45 15.19 16.95
N ALA A 99 15.31 15.29 16.27
CA ALA A 99 14.16 16.08 16.77
C ALA A 99 13.66 15.58 18.13
N VAL A 100 13.65 14.27 18.38
CA VAL A 100 13.29 13.69 19.69
C VAL A 100 14.30 14.05 20.78
N LYS A 101 15.61 14.12 20.45
CA LYS A 101 16.64 14.55 21.40
C LYS A 101 16.53 16.04 21.75
N GLU A 102 16.19 16.88 20.77
CA GLU A 102 16.08 18.33 20.93
C GLU A 102 14.73 18.77 21.53
N TYR A 103 13.67 17.96 21.38
CA TYR A 103 12.32 18.29 21.85
C TYR A 103 12.21 18.69 23.33
N PRO A 104 12.90 18.04 24.30
CA PRO A 104 12.88 18.48 25.70
C PRO A 104 13.44 19.90 25.88
N GLU A 105 14.44 20.29 25.09
CA GLU A 105 15.03 21.64 25.13
C GLU A 105 14.04 22.65 24.56
N TRP A 106 13.44 22.37 23.39
CA TRP A 106 12.38 23.21 22.82
C TRP A 106 11.18 23.38 23.75
N LEU A 107 10.79 22.32 24.47
CA LEU A 107 9.70 22.37 25.45
C LEU A 107 10.07 23.25 26.65
N ALA A 108 11.31 23.15 27.14
CA ALA A 108 11.80 23.99 28.23
C ALA A 108 11.87 25.48 27.84
N GLU A 109 12.34 25.78 26.63
CA GLU A 109 12.35 27.13 26.07
C GLU A 109 10.93 27.70 25.94
N PHE A 110 10.00 26.92 25.38
CA PHE A 110 8.60 27.30 25.30
C PHE A 110 7.99 27.59 26.67
N GLU A 111 8.25 26.74 27.67
CA GLU A 111 7.75 26.95 29.04
C GLU A 111 8.34 28.22 29.68
N ALA A 112 9.60 28.54 29.39
CA ALA A 112 10.25 29.76 29.86
C ALA A 112 9.65 31.01 29.20
N ASP A 113 9.52 31.01 27.87
CA ASP A 113 8.92 32.10 27.10
C ASP A 113 7.45 32.30 27.47
N ARG A 114 6.71 31.21 27.73
CA ARG A 114 5.30 31.28 28.13
C ARG A 114 5.15 32.00 29.47
N LYS A 115 6.08 31.79 30.40
CA LYS A 115 6.14 32.54 31.68
C LYS A 115 6.45 34.02 31.45
N LEU A 116 7.38 34.35 30.54
CA LEU A 116 7.71 35.74 30.21
C LEU A 116 6.54 36.47 29.52
N PHE A 117 5.82 35.78 28.65
CA PHE A 117 4.60 36.30 28.01
C PHE A 117 3.52 36.65 29.04
N TRP A 118 3.23 35.76 30.00
CA TRP A 118 2.24 36.06 31.05
C TRP A 118 2.68 37.14 32.05
N LYS A 119 3.98 37.42 32.16
CA LYS A 119 4.51 38.57 32.90
C LYS A 119 4.47 39.89 32.11
N GLY A 120 4.08 39.85 30.83
CA GLY A 120 4.05 41.01 29.93
C GLY A 120 5.42 41.40 29.37
N GLU A 121 6.45 40.57 29.56
CA GLU A 121 7.82 40.81 29.09
C GLU A 121 7.99 40.41 27.61
N LEU A 122 7.12 39.51 27.10
CA LEU A 122 7.00 39.19 25.69
C LEU A 122 5.69 39.72 25.11
N LYS A 123 5.75 40.32 23.92
CA LYS A 123 4.57 40.83 23.19
C LYS A 123 3.80 39.75 22.46
N LYS A 124 4.46 38.64 22.11
CA LYS A 124 3.89 37.55 21.31
C LYS A 124 3.84 36.30 22.16
N CYS A 125 2.70 35.61 22.14
CA CYS A 125 2.58 34.30 22.77
C CYS A 125 3.52 33.34 22.03
N PRO A 126 4.42 32.62 22.74
CA PRO A 126 5.25 31.61 22.10
C PRO A 126 4.37 30.46 21.58
N SER A 127 4.82 29.83 20.50
CA SER A 127 4.18 28.65 19.93
C SER A 127 4.67 27.40 20.65
N GLU A 128 3.75 26.53 21.07
CA GLU A 128 4.10 25.23 21.64
C GLU A 128 4.85 24.39 20.59
N PRO A 129 6.01 23.79 20.94
CA PRO A 129 6.74 22.94 20.02
C PRO A 129 5.88 21.73 19.66
N LYS A 130 5.88 21.36 18.38
CA LYS A 130 5.17 20.17 17.93
C LYS A 130 5.94 18.93 18.39
N VAL A 131 5.21 17.95 18.92
CA VAL A 131 5.78 16.63 19.23
C VAL A 131 6.38 16.05 17.94
N PRO A 132 7.64 15.60 17.93
CA PRO A 132 8.21 14.91 16.78
C PRO A 132 7.39 13.66 16.47
N HIS A 133 7.02 13.47 15.21
CA HIS A 133 6.34 12.28 14.73
C HIS A 133 7.29 11.46 13.86
N ASN A 134 7.20 10.12 13.93
CA ASN A 134 8.01 9.26 13.08
C ASN A 134 7.53 9.40 11.63
N MET A 135 8.41 9.93 10.78
CA MET A 135 8.13 10.20 9.39
C MET A 135 8.62 9.10 8.42
N GLN A 136 8.81 7.87 8.91
CA GLN A 136 9.06 6.71 8.05
C GLN A 136 7.88 6.44 7.09
N VAL A 137 8.20 6.20 5.82
CA VAL A 137 7.28 5.83 4.74
C VAL A 137 7.18 4.32 4.64
N LEU A 138 8.28 3.59 4.84
CA LEU A 138 8.36 2.14 4.72
C LEU A 138 7.97 1.45 6.03
N ILE A 139 6.85 0.75 5.99
CA ILE A 139 6.32 0.00 7.13
C ILE A 139 6.35 -1.49 6.79
N PRO A 140 7.09 -2.32 7.53
CA PRO A 140 7.06 -3.77 7.36
C PRO A 140 5.63 -4.31 7.55
N ALA A 141 5.18 -5.21 6.68
CA ALA A 141 3.82 -5.75 6.76
C ALA A 141 3.55 -6.53 8.07
N ALA A 142 4.59 -7.07 8.71
CA ALA A 142 4.52 -7.73 10.02
C ALA A 142 4.21 -6.79 11.21
N THR A 143 4.09 -5.48 10.96
CA THR A 143 3.76 -4.49 11.98
C THR A 143 2.39 -4.75 12.61
N THR A 144 2.29 -4.62 13.94
CA THR A 144 1.00 -4.78 14.64
C THR A 144 -0.02 -3.75 14.16
N HIS A 145 -1.30 -4.13 14.10
CA HIS A 145 -2.37 -3.23 13.66
C HIS A 145 -2.40 -1.89 14.41
N ASN A 146 -2.22 -1.92 15.73
CA ASN A 146 -2.16 -0.72 16.57
C ASN A 146 -1.04 0.23 16.16
N HIS A 147 0.15 -0.30 15.88
CA HIS A 147 1.29 0.52 15.48
C HIS A 147 1.08 1.06 14.06
N LEU A 148 0.58 0.24 13.14
CA LEU A 148 0.26 0.64 11.78
C LEU A 148 -0.75 1.81 11.74
N VAL A 149 -1.83 1.72 12.52
CA VAL A 149 -2.84 2.80 12.59
C VAL A 149 -2.23 4.11 13.12
N GLN A 150 -1.31 4.03 14.08
CA GLN A 150 -0.65 5.23 14.61
C GLN A 150 0.28 5.86 13.56
N LEU A 151 1.08 5.05 12.87
CA LEU A 151 1.96 5.52 11.79
C LEU A 151 1.16 6.17 10.66
N LEU A 152 0.07 5.54 10.22
CA LEU A 152 -0.81 6.11 9.21
C LEU A 152 -1.45 7.42 9.68
N ALA A 153 -1.85 7.52 10.95
CA ALA A 153 -2.42 8.76 11.47
C ALA A 153 -1.40 9.91 11.48
N ASP A 154 -0.16 9.61 11.87
CA ASP A 154 0.94 10.57 11.86
C ASP A 154 1.28 11.03 10.42
N LYS A 155 1.03 10.16 9.44
CA LYS A 155 1.25 10.37 7.99
C LYS A 155 -0.01 10.75 7.19
N GLN A 156 -1.07 11.23 7.83
CA GLN A 156 -2.34 11.58 7.15
C GLN A 156 -2.84 10.48 6.18
N GLY A 157 -2.67 9.23 6.59
CA GLY A 157 -3.10 8.02 5.88
C GLY A 157 -2.12 7.47 4.85
N GLN A 158 -0.96 8.08 4.63
CA GLN A 158 0.05 7.59 3.69
C GLN A 158 1.02 6.60 4.34
N ALA A 159 1.35 5.54 3.61
CA ALA A 159 2.40 4.59 3.96
C ALA A 159 2.77 3.74 2.74
N LEU A 160 3.96 3.16 2.76
CA LEU A 160 4.33 2.01 1.94
C LEU A 160 4.36 0.77 2.84
N LEU A 161 3.38 -0.11 2.70
CA LEU A 161 3.43 -1.43 3.33
C LEU A 161 4.23 -2.35 2.43
N TYR A 162 5.35 -2.84 2.92
CA TYR A 162 6.25 -3.65 2.12
C TYR A 162 6.52 -5.01 2.77
N GLU A 163 6.52 -6.06 1.94
CA GLU A 163 7.02 -7.38 2.32
C GLU A 163 7.62 -8.13 1.12
N SER A 164 8.92 -8.41 1.20
CA SER A 164 9.69 -9.18 0.20
C SER A 164 9.40 -10.69 0.23
N ASP A 165 8.99 -11.17 1.40
CA ASP A 165 8.69 -12.57 1.66
C ASP A 165 7.23 -12.68 2.12
N GLY A 166 6.36 -12.99 1.17
CA GLY A 166 4.92 -13.13 1.38
C GLY A 166 4.60 -14.17 2.45
N SER A 167 5.56 -15.02 2.82
CA SER A 167 5.39 -15.94 3.92
C SER A 167 5.24 -15.24 5.28
N VAL A 168 5.86 -14.06 5.42
CA VAL A 168 5.87 -13.20 6.60
C VAL A 168 4.64 -12.30 6.66
N PHE A 169 3.93 -12.11 5.53
CA PHE A 169 2.69 -11.35 5.53
C PHE A 169 1.76 -11.94 6.58
N PRO A 170 1.36 -11.16 7.60
CA PRO A 170 0.71 -11.74 8.74
C PRO A 170 -0.58 -12.40 8.29
N THR A 171 -0.71 -13.71 8.52
CA THR A 171 -2.00 -14.38 8.59
C THR A 171 -2.75 -13.78 9.77
N VAL A 172 -3.35 -12.60 9.62
CA VAL A 172 -4.02 -11.94 10.73
C VAL A 172 -5.30 -12.74 11.03
N PRO A 173 -5.39 -13.32 12.23
CA PRO A 173 -6.45 -12.89 13.12
C PRO A 173 -5.84 -12.49 14.46
N VAL A 174 -5.50 -11.21 14.61
CA VAL A 174 -5.18 -10.65 15.93
C VAL A 174 -6.39 -9.86 16.39
N GLY A 175 -7.37 -10.58 16.93
CA GLY A 175 -8.47 -10.03 17.72
C GLY A 175 -9.56 -9.28 16.95
N GLY A 176 -10.55 -10.01 16.43
CA GLY A 176 -11.91 -9.50 16.24
C GLY A 176 -12.28 -8.94 14.85
N GLY A 177 -11.38 -8.95 13.88
CA GLY A 177 -11.68 -8.55 12.51
C GLY A 177 -10.38 -8.37 11.74
N ASN A 178 -10.40 -8.60 10.43
CA ASN A 178 -9.21 -8.53 9.59
C ASN A 178 -8.79 -7.06 9.37
N GLY A 179 -8.29 -6.40 10.43
CA GLY A 179 -8.03 -4.95 10.45
C GLY A 179 -7.04 -4.50 9.38
N LEU A 180 -6.09 -5.36 8.99
CA LEU A 180 -5.18 -5.08 7.87
C LEU A 180 -5.91 -5.13 6.52
N VAL A 181 -6.76 -6.15 6.28
CA VAL A 181 -7.59 -6.22 5.07
C VAL A 181 -8.54 -5.03 4.97
N GLN A 182 -9.19 -4.66 6.07
CA GLN A 182 -10.07 -3.50 6.09
C GLN A 182 -9.30 -2.21 5.78
N LEU A 183 -8.10 -2.06 6.34
CA LEU A 183 -7.25 -0.89 6.11
C LEU A 183 -6.82 -0.80 4.64
N ILE A 184 -6.35 -1.91 4.05
CA ILE A 184 -5.95 -1.94 2.63
C ILE A 184 -7.16 -1.69 1.72
N ASN A 185 -8.31 -2.31 2.01
CA ASN A 185 -9.54 -2.10 1.25
C ASN A 185 -10.03 -0.65 1.33
N ASN A 186 -10.12 -0.07 2.53
CA ASN A 186 -10.51 1.32 2.70
C ASN A 186 -9.49 2.27 2.06
N GLY A 187 -8.20 1.95 2.17
CA GLY A 187 -7.10 2.68 1.53
C GLY A 187 -7.15 2.66 0.00
N PHE A 188 -7.54 1.54 -0.60
CA PHE A 188 -7.72 1.44 -2.04
C PHE A 188 -8.82 2.38 -2.56
N TYR A 189 -9.85 2.67 -1.75
CA TYR A 189 -10.94 3.58 -2.10
C TYR A 189 -10.81 4.97 -1.44
N ASN A 190 -9.67 5.27 -0.83
CA ASN A 190 -9.40 6.50 -0.10
C ASN A 190 -10.46 6.88 0.96
N GLN A 191 -11.03 5.86 1.61
CA GLN A 191 -12.07 6.00 2.61
C GLN A 191 -11.51 6.34 4.00
N PRO A 192 -12.30 6.99 4.86
CA PRO A 192 -11.91 7.24 6.23
C PRO A 192 -11.75 5.95 7.03
N TYR A 193 -10.93 6.01 8.07
CA TYR A 193 -10.74 4.93 9.02
C TYR A 193 -10.71 5.48 10.44
N THR A 194 -11.52 4.87 11.32
CA THR A 194 -11.57 5.26 12.73
C THR A 194 -11.23 4.05 13.58
N TYR A 195 -10.30 4.22 14.50
CA TYR A 195 -9.84 3.18 15.40
C TYR A 195 -9.83 3.65 16.85
N HIS A 196 -10.34 2.82 17.75
CA HIS A 196 -10.37 3.11 19.19
C HIS A 196 -9.32 2.29 19.93
N TYR A 197 -8.28 2.95 20.44
CA TYR A 197 -7.30 2.32 21.33
C TYR A 197 -7.92 2.13 22.71
N ILE A 198 -8.35 0.90 23.01
CA ILE A 198 -8.98 0.55 24.30
C ILE A 198 -8.06 0.89 25.49
N THR A 199 -6.76 0.57 25.38
CA THR A 199 -5.78 0.76 26.45
C THR A 199 -5.48 2.23 26.74
N ALA A 200 -5.41 3.06 25.69
CA ALA A 200 -5.13 4.49 25.80
C ALA A 200 -6.42 5.35 25.87
N LYS A 201 -7.60 4.74 25.74
CA LYS A 201 -8.90 5.43 25.58
C LYS A 201 -8.85 6.55 24.53
N LYS A 202 -8.08 6.35 23.46
CA LYS A 202 -7.83 7.33 22.40
C LYS A 202 -8.57 6.90 21.13
N ASN A 203 -9.31 7.82 20.54
CA ASN A 203 -9.82 7.66 19.18
C ASN A 203 -8.80 8.23 18.19
N VAL A 204 -8.47 7.46 17.18
CA VAL A 204 -7.70 7.91 16.02
C VAL A 204 -8.62 7.90 14.82
N HIS A 205 -8.74 9.05 14.16
CA HIS A 205 -9.52 9.21 12.93
C HIS A 205 -8.58 9.63 11.82
N ILE A 206 -8.54 8.83 10.75
CA ILE A 206 -7.76 9.07 9.55
C ILE A 206 -8.78 9.40 8.45
N PRO A 207 -8.92 10.67 8.03
CA PRO A 207 -9.96 11.06 7.08
C PRO A 207 -9.85 10.39 5.72
N GLN A 208 -8.62 10.12 5.28
CA GLN A 208 -8.31 9.57 3.97
C GLN A 208 -7.16 8.58 4.11
N LEU A 209 -7.45 7.28 3.97
CA LEU A 209 -6.39 6.28 3.85
C LEU A 209 -5.81 6.30 2.43
N LYS A 210 -4.50 6.30 2.32
CA LYS A 210 -3.76 6.22 1.05
C LYS A 210 -2.48 5.38 1.18
N PRO A 211 -2.55 4.16 1.77
CA PRO A 211 -1.41 3.26 1.76
C PRO A 211 -1.20 2.70 0.35
N SER A 212 0.06 2.63 -0.06
CA SER A 212 0.51 1.71 -1.10
C SER A 212 0.94 0.41 -0.45
N VAL A 213 0.76 -0.72 -1.13
CA VAL A 213 1.17 -2.04 -0.63
C VAL A 213 1.97 -2.79 -1.68
N LEU A 214 3.20 -3.14 -1.39
CA LEU A 214 4.07 -3.93 -2.25
C LEU A 214 4.39 -5.26 -1.58
N LEU A 215 3.85 -6.35 -2.13
CA LEU A 215 4.06 -7.71 -1.65
C LEU A 215 4.76 -8.55 -2.71
N SER A 216 5.62 -9.47 -2.28
CA SER A 216 6.26 -10.46 -3.12
C SER A 216 6.20 -11.81 -2.44
N GLY A 217 5.81 -12.87 -3.14
CA GLY A 217 5.73 -14.20 -2.55
C GLY A 217 5.30 -15.26 -3.55
N THR A 218 5.24 -16.51 -3.10
CA THR A 218 4.77 -17.62 -3.95
C THR A 218 3.26 -17.60 -4.12
N TYR A 219 2.76 -18.45 -5.02
CA TYR A 219 1.33 -18.75 -5.12
C TYR A 219 0.70 -19.20 -3.78
N ASP A 220 1.41 -20.00 -2.98
CA ASP A 220 0.92 -20.44 -1.67
C ASP A 220 0.88 -19.28 -0.66
N ASP A 221 1.82 -18.34 -0.75
CA ASP A 221 1.83 -17.15 0.10
C ASP A 221 0.68 -16.20 -0.21
N LEU A 222 0.23 -16.15 -1.48
CA LEU A 222 -0.94 -15.37 -1.90
C LEU A 222 -2.21 -15.81 -1.16
N LEU A 223 -2.34 -17.09 -0.80
CA LEU A 223 -3.48 -17.63 -0.04
C LEU A 223 -3.60 -17.07 1.38
N LYS A 224 -2.56 -16.41 1.91
CA LYS A 224 -2.59 -15.81 3.25
C LYS A 224 -3.45 -14.53 3.29
N PRO A 225 -3.16 -13.48 2.49
CA PRO A 225 -4.02 -12.30 2.38
C PRO A 225 -5.27 -12.54 1.52
N ILE A 226 -5.21 -13.45 0.55
CA ILE A 226 -6.26 -13.67 -0.46
C ILE A 226 -6.63 -15.15 -0.45
N PRO A 227 -7.38 -15.61 0.57
CA PRO A 227 -7.63 -17.04 0.78
C PRO A 227 -8.50 -17.68 -0.29
N ASN A 228 -9.31 -16.89 -1.02
CA ASN A 228 -10.19 -17.34 -2.10
C ASN A 228 -10.60 -16.17 -2.99
N LYS A 229 -11.34 -16.47 -4.06
CA LYS A 229 -11.83 -15.50 -5.05
C LYS A 229 -12.81 -14.44 -4.50
N GLU A 230 -13.43 -14.70 -3.35
CA GLU A 230 -14.37 -13.76 -2.71
C GLU A 230 -13.63 -12.74 -1.82
N SER A 231 -12.31 -12.86 -1.66
CA SER A 231 -11.52 -11.90 -0.92
C SER A 231 -11.60 -10.51 -1.54
N VAL A 232 -11.97 -9.52 -0.73
CA VAL A 232 -11.99 -8.10 -1.14
C VAL A 232 -10.61 -7.62 -1.61
N LEU A 233 -9.53 -8.19 -1.07
CA LEU A 233 -8.17 -7.85 -1.48
C LEU A 233 -7.87 -8.26 -2.91
N LEU A 234 -8.54 -9.29 -3.45
CA LEU A 234 -8.37 -9.63 -4.87
C LEU A 234 -8.68 -8.41 -5.74
N ASN A 235 -9.65 -7.58 -5.38
CA ASN A 235 -10.01 -6.35 -6.10
C ASN A 235 -9.22 -5.11 -5.68
N CYS A 236 -8.28 -5.24 -4.76
CA CYS A 236 -7.46 -4.13 -4.29
C CYS A 236 -6.02 -4.19 -4.82
N PHE A 237 -5.58 -5.32 -5.37
CA PHE A 237 -4.22 -5.55 -5.83
C PHE A 237 -4.12 -5.72 -7.34
N ASN A 238 -3.04 -5.18 -7.90
CA ASN A 238 -2.50 -5.61 -9.17
C ASN A 238 -1.62 -6.84 -8.95
N PHE A 239 -1.66 -7.79 -9.88
CA PHE A 239 -0.86 -9.01 -9.83
C PHE A 239 0.08 -9.06 -11.02
N TYR A 240 1.30 -9.51 -10.78
CA TYR A 240 2.27 -9.82 -11.83
C TYR A 240 2.90 -11.17 -11.52
N ILE A 241 2.74 -12.12 -12.44
CA ILE A 241 3.34 -13.44 -12.35
C ILE A 241 4.77 -13.35 -12.86
N ASN A 242 5.71 -13.55 -11.94
CA ASN A 242 7.14 -13.60 -12.20
C ASN A 242 7.59 -15.06 -12.31
N ASP A 243 7.34 -15.64 -13.49
CA ASP A 243 7.82 -16.98 -13.85
C ASP A 243 9.29 -16.94 -14.25
N ASN A 244 10.17 -16.41 -13.39
CA ASN A 244 11.59 -16.28 -13.66
C ASN A 244 12.25 -17.67 -13.84
N THR A 245 12.06 -18.29 -15.00
CA THR A 245 12.74 -19.51 -15.45
C THR A 245 14.14 -19.20 -15.98
N ASN A 246 14.74 -18.10 -15.53
CA ASN A 246 16.02 -17.64 -16.05
C ASN A 246 17.09 -18.70 -15.76
N SER A 247 17.90 -18.98 -16.77
CA SER A 247 19.09 -19.82 -16.63
C SER A 247 20.00 -19.28 -15.53
N PHE A 248 20.76 -20.15 -14.87
CA PHE A 248 21.75 -19.79 -13.84
C PHE A 248 22.53 -18.53 -14.28
N ILE A 249 22.38 -17.46 -13.50
CA ILE A 249 23.05 -16.18 -13.73
C ILE A 249 24.45 -16.31 -13.13
N ASP A 250 25.48 -15.94 -13.89
CA ASP A 250 26.85 -15.89 -13.37
C ASP A 250 26.95 -14.80 -12.29
N PRO A 251 27.18 -15.14 -11.01
CA PRO A 251 27.25 -14.16 -9.93
C PRO A 251 28.53 -13.32 -9.97
N PHE A 252 29.48 -13.64 -10.85
CA PHE A 252 30.76 -12.93 -11.01
C PHE A 252 30.80 -12.05 -12.26
N GLU A 253 29.73 -12.00 -13.05
CA GLU A 253 29.61 -11.04 -14.15
C GLU A 253 29.65 -9.61 -13.56
N GLU A 254 30.58 -8.78 -14.03
CA GLU A 254 30.67 -7.38 -13.62
C GLU A 254 29.37 -6.66 -13.99
N LYS A 255 28.56 -6.33 -12.98
CA LYS A 255 27.34 -5.54 -13.11
C LYS A 255 27.50 -4.26 -12.30
N VAL A 256 26.88 -3.18 -12.77
CA VAL A 256 26.77 -1.94 -12.00
C VAL A 256 26.09 -2.26 -10.68
N SER A 257 26.65 -1.78 -9.55
CA SER A 257 26.02 -2.00 -8.25
C SER A 257 24.65 -1.35 -8.25
N TYR A 258 23.64 -2.04 -7.71
CA TYR A 258 22.34 -1.42 -7.48
C TYR A 258 22.47 -0.14 -6.65
N GLU A 259 23.47 -0.03 -5.76
CA GLU A 259 23.72 1.17 -4.96
C GLU A 259 24.16 2.37 -5.80
N GLU A 260 24.97 2.14 -6.85
CA GLU A 260 25.36 3.18 -7.80
C GLU A 260 24.17 3.61 -8.66
N MET A 261 23.38 2.64 -9.14
CA MET A 261 22.12 2.93 -9.83
C MET A 261 21.19 3.75 -8.92
N ILE A 262 20.98 3.34 -7.67
CA ILE A 262 20.08 4.00 -6.71
C ILE A 262 20.57 5.40 -6.31
N GLY A 263 21.90 5.59 -6.24
CA GLY A 263 22.51 6.83 -5.75
C GLY A 263 22.05 8.08 -6.48
N GLU A 264 21.91 8.01 -7.81
CA GLU A 264 21.53 9.15 -8.65
C GLU A 264 20.03 9.49 -8.58
N TYR A 265 19.17 8.50 -8.32
CA TYR A 265 17.71 8.70 -8.21
C TYR A 265 17.24 8.95 -6.79
N TYR A 266 18.11 8.71 -5.82
CA TYR A 266 17.82 8.89 -4.41
C TYR A 266 17.47 10.33 -4.07
N ASP A 267 18.36 11.26 -4.43
CA ASP A 267 18.20 12.69 -4.15
C ASP A 267 16.87 13.18 -4.73
N LEU A 268 16.46 12.63 -5.86
CA LEU A 268 15.23 13.02 -6.51
C LEU A 268 13.95 12.44 -5.87
N ILE A 269 14.02 11.26 -5.25
CA ILE A 269 12.92 10.73 -4.44
C ILE A 269 12.80 11.50 -3.12
N ILE A 270 13.93 11.92 -2.53
CA ILE A 270 13.89 12.86 -1.41
C ILE A 270 13.28 14.19 -1.84
N ASP A 271 13.68 14.73 -2.99
CA ASP A 271 13.12 15.96 -3.53
C ASP A 271 11.61 15.79 -3.73
N LEU A 272 11.17 14.68 -4.35
CA LEU A 272 9.74 14.35 -4.49
C LEU A 272 9.02 14.36 -3.12
N TYR A 273 9.60 13.68 -2.13
CA TYR A 273 9.00 13.55 -0.81
C TYR A 273 8.93 14.90 -0.08
N SER A 274 10.07 15.60 0.03
CA SER A 274 10.19 16.89 0.72
C SER A 274 9.38 18.02 0.07
N GLU A 275 9.33 18.06 -1.26
CA GLU A 275 8.57 19.05 -2.01
C GLU A 275 7.07 18.82 -1.91
N THR A 276 6.62 17.56 -1.94
CA THR A 276 5.19 17.27 -1.79
C THR A 276 4.71 17.42 -0.36
N GLU A 277 5.57 17.23 0.64
CA GLU A 277 5.24 17.47 2.05
C GLU A 277 5.12 18.97 2.38
N SER A 278 5.96 19.81 1.78
CA SER A 278 6.05 21.25 2.10
C SER A 278 4.99 22.13 1.42
N LYS A 279 4.26 21.62 0.42
CA LYS A 279 3.22 22.36 -0.32
C LYS A 279 1.81 22.04 0.15
N ASP A 280 0.91 23.02 0.07
CA ASP A 280 -0.48 22.86 0.51
C ASP A 280 -1.21 21.76 -0.27
N GLU A 281 -1.35 21.88 -1.61
CA GLU A 281 -1.98 20.87 -2.47
C GLU A 281 -1.45 20.95 -3.93
N ILE A 282 -1.22 19.79 -4.55
CA ILE A 282 -0.87 19.65 -5.98
C ILE A 282 -1.96 18.84 -6.67
N ILE A 283 -2.48 19.35 -7.79
CA ILE A 283 -3.64 18.77 -8.50
C ILE A 283 -3.20 18.10 -9.79
N PHE A 284 -3.56 16.83 -10.00
CA PHE A 284 -3.43 16.14 -11.28
C PHE A 284 -4.59 16.50 -12.21
N GLU A 285 -4.27 16.84 -13.45
CA GLU A 285 -5.24 17.26 -14.46
C GLU A 285 -5.06 16.50 -15.78
N MET A 286 -6.17 15.96 -16.29
CA MET A 286 -6.28 15.47 -17.67
C MET A 286 -7.09 16.48 -18.49
N ASN A 287 -6.74 16.66 -19.76
CA ASN A 287 -7.55 17.45 -20.68
C ASN A 287 -8.81 16.67 -21.12
N GLU A 288 -9.76 17.35 -21.77
CA GLU A 288 -11.05 16.74 -22.16
C GLU A 288 -10.90 15.59 -23.17
N GLU A 289 -9.92 15.66 -24.07
CA GLU A 289 -9.67 14.59 -25.04
C GLU A 289 -9.08 13.34 -24.36
N GLN A 290 -8.16 13.53 -23.42
CA GLN A 290 -7.62 12.46 -22.58
C GLN A 290 -8.72 11.78 -21.75
N LYS A 291 -9.62 12.54 -21.14
CA LYS A 291 -10.79 11.99 -20.41
C LYS A 291 -11.68 11.18 -21.35
N ARG A 292 -11.95 11.68 -22.56
CA ARG A 292 -12.75 10.98 -23.57
C ARG A 292 -12.11 9.66 -23.99
N ARG A 293 -10.80 9.66 -24.26
CA ARG A 293 -10.01 8.46 -24.59
C ARG A 293 -10.02 7.44 -23.45
N PHE A 294 -9.81 7.89 -22.22
CA PHE A 294 -9.84 7.04 -21.03
C PHE A 294 -11.20 6.35 -20.85
N VAL A 295 -12.30 7.09 -20.98
CA VAL A 295 -13.65 6.50 -20.91
C VAL A 295 -13.89 5.52 -22.05
N GLN A 296 -13.48 5.87 -23.27
CA GLN A 296 -13.63 5.00 -24.44
C GLN A 296 -12.86 3.68 -24.28
N HIS A 297 -11.65 3.72 -23.72
CA HIS A 297 -10.82 2.54 -23.45
C HIS A 297 -11.57 1.50 -22.61
N TYR A 298 -12.13 1.91 -21.47
CA TYR A 298 -12.83 1.00 -20.55
C TYR A 298 -14.28 0.71 -20.94
N ALA A 299 -14.94 1.57 -21.71
CA ALA A 299 -16.32 1.32 -22.17
C ALA A 299 -16.42 0.18 -23.19
N THR A 300 -15.33 -0.17 -23.85
CA THR A 300 -15.34 -1.12 -24.97
C THR A 300 -15.47 -2.58 -24.50
N ASN A 301 -14.88 -2.94 -23.35
CA ASN A 301 -14.87 -4.31 -22.81
C ASN A 301 -15.11 -4.28 -21.29
N LEU A 302 -16.37 -4.08 -20.90
CA LEU A 302 -16.77 -4.03 -19.49
C LEU A 302 -16.80 -5.44 -18.88
N ASP A 303 -16.08 -5.59 -17.78
CA ASP A 303 -16.09 -6.74 -16.88
C ASP A 303 -16.13 -6.27 -15.41
N ASP A 304 -16.21 -7.23 -14.48
CA ASP A 304 -16.25 -6.99 -13.03
C ASP A 304 -14.98 -6.33 -12.47
N THR A 305 -13.88 -6.36 -13.21
CA THR A 305 -12.58 -5.79 -12.81
C THR A 305 -12.31 -4.41 -13.43
N THR A 306 -13.19 -3.94 -14.32
CA THR A 306 -12.97 -2.73 -15.12
C THR A 306 -12.81 -1.48 -14.26
N GLN A 307 -13.58 -1.35 -13.18
CA GLN A 307 -13.46 -0.23 -12.25
C GLN A 307 -12.11 -0.23 -11.53
N HIS A 308 -11.63 -1.40 -11.12
CA HIS A 308 -10.30 -1.57 -10.51
C HIS A 308 -9.19 -1.17 -11.49
N ARG A 309 -9.24 -1.67 -12.73
CA ARG A 309 -8.24 -1.32 -13.75
C ARG A 309 -8.23 0.17 -14.05
N ALA A 310 -9.41 0.78 -14.18
CA ALA A 310 -9.53 2.21 -14.44
C ALA A 310 -8.93 3.07 -13.33
N ILE A 311 -9.27 2.82 -12.05
CA ILE A 311 -8.68 3.61 -10.97
C ILE A 311 -7.17 3.39 -10.84
N THR A 312 -6.67 2.16 -11.09
CA THR A 312 -5.23 1.90 -11.15
C THR A 312 -4.56 2.68 -12.28
N ALA A 313 -5.10 2.67 -13.50
CA ALA A 313 -4.50 3.40 -14.63
C ALA A 313 -4.50 4.90 -14.39
N TYR A 314 -5.56 5.44 -13.80
CA TYR A 314 -5.62 6.85 -13.40
C TYR A 314 -4.49 7.19 -12.41
N ARG A 315 -4.26 6.34 -11.40
CA ARG A 315 -3.16 6.51 -10.43
C ARG A 315 -1.79 6.35 -11.06
N THR A 316 -1.61 5.40 -11.98
CA THR A 316 -0.37 5.24 -12.72
C THR A 316 -0.08 6.48 -13.57
N ALA A 317 -1.08 7.03 -14.26
CA ALA A 317 -0.94 8.28 -15.01
C ALA A 317 -0.58 9.47 -14.11
N MET A 318 -1.17 9.55 -12.91
CA MET A 318 -0.77 10.55 -11.90
C MET A 318 0.72 10.44 -11.57
N ILE A 319 1.21 9.23 -11.26
CA ILE A 319 2.60 8.98 -10.87
C ILE A 319 3.54 9.34 -12.03
N LEU A 320 3.25 8.87 -13.24
CA LEU A 320 4.07 9.15 -14.43
C LEU A 320 4.17 10.66 -14.70
N ALA A 321 3.04 11.37 -14.69
CA ALA A 321 3.01 12.81 -14.92
C ALA A 321 3.82 13.60 -13.87
N MET A 322 3.75 13.18 -12.60
CA MET A 322 4.55 13.80 -11.53
C MET A 322 6.05 13.53 -11.73
N LEU A 323 6.44 12.29 -11.98
CA LEU A 323 7.83 11.92 -12.22
C LEU A 323 8.42 12.62 -13.45
N HIS A 324 7.64 12.76 -14.52
CA HIS A 324 8.02 13.53 -15.70
C HIS A 324 8.23 15.01 -15.34
N THR A 325 7.30 15.62 -14.61
CA THR A 325 7.39 17.02 -14.18
C THR A 325 8.63 17.27 -13.32
N ILE A 326 8.96 16.35 -12.42
CA ILE A 326 10.17 16.41 -11.59
C ILE A 326 11.43 16.25 -12.44
N GLY A 327 11.46 15.25 -13.34
CA GLY A 327 12.60 15.01 -14.22
C GLY A 327 12.93 16.19 -15.15
N MET A 328 11.94 17.02 -15.50
CA MET A 328 12.15 18.26 -16.26
C MET A 328 12.59 19.46 -15.39
N GLY A 329 12.80 19.27 -14.09
CA GLY A 329 13.11 20.33 -13.13
C GLY A 329 11.91 21.25 -12.81
N GLY A 330 10.69 20.82 -13.15
CA GLY A 330 9.47 21.64 -13.10
C GLY A 330 8.71 21.61 -11.78
N ALA A 331 8.98 20.64 -10.90
CA ALA A 331 8.16 20.38 -9.70
C ALA A 331 8.10 21.55 -8.70
N LEU A 332 9.02 22.50 -8.80
CA LEU A 332 9.23 23.57 -7.81
C LEU A 332 8.23 24.74 -7.90
N LYS A 333 7.36 24.85 -8.92
CA LYS A 333 6.48 26.04 -9.10
C LYS A 333 5.00 25.77 -9.42
N VAL A 334 4.58 24.52 -9.53
CA VAL A 334 3.26 24.18 -10.07
C VAL A 334 2.29 23.73 -8.97
N SER A 335 1.11 24.35 -8.94
CA SER A 335 -0.06 23.91 -8.17
C SER A 335 -0.83 22.79 -8.88
N SER A 336 -0.50 22.53 -10.14
CA SER A 336 -1.17 21.56 -11.00
C SER A 336 -0.17 20.84 -11.90
N VAL A 337 -0.34 19.54 -12.06
CA VAL A 337 0.45 18.66 -12.94
C VAL A 337 -0.46 18.15 -14.05
N ALA A 338 -0.15 18.53 -15.28
CA ALA A 338 -0.90 18.09 -16.45
C ALA A 338 -0.40 16.72 -16.92
N CYS A 339 -1.33 15.81 -17.19
CA CYS A 339 -1.04 14.52 -17.81
C CYS A 339 -0.62 14.73 -19.28
N SER A 340 0.49 14.13 -19.71
CA SER A 340 0.79 14.05 -21.15
C SER A 340 0.05 12.88 -21.80
N ASP A 341 -0.09 12.91 -23.12
CA ASP A 341 -0.67 11.79 -23.85
C ASP A 341 0.18 10.51 -23.72
N ALA A 342 1.50 10.66 -23.65
CA ALA A 342 2.42 9.56 -23.40
C ALA A 342 2.16 8.94 -22.01
N ASP A 343 2.06 9.74 -20.95
CA ASP A 343 1.81 9.24 -19.59
C ASP A 343 0.48 8.46 -19.52
N LEU A 344 -0.57 8.96 -20.18
CA LEU A 344 -1.86 8.28 -20.26
C LEU A 344 -1.75 6.95 -21.02
N ASP A 345 -1.12 6.94 -22.19
CA ASP A 345 -0.99 5.75 -23.02
C ASP A 345 -0.14 4.67 -22.33
N THR A 346 0.96 5.08 -21.69
CA THR A 346 1.80 4.21 -20.86
C THR A 346 1.02 3.63 -19.70
N ALA A 347 0.23 4.45 -18.98
CA ALA A 347 -0.57 3.97 -17.86
C ALA A 347 -1.63 2.93 -18.29
N LEU A 348 -2.34 3.18 -19.40
CA LEU A 348 -3.30 2.24 -19.95
C LEU A 348 -2.62 0.94 -20.35
N ALA A 349 -1.50 1.02 -21.08
CA ALA A 349 -0.72 -0.14 -21.51
C ALA A 349 -0.21 -0.99 -20.33
N ILE A 350 0.30 -0.36 -19.26
CA ILE A 350 0.70 -1.08 -18.04
C ILE A 350 -0.50 -1.86 -17.48
N THR A 351 -1.65 -1.21 -17.30
CA THR A 351 -2.80 -1.88 -16.67
C THR A 351 -3.42 -2.99 -17.52
N ASP A 352 -3.42 -2.84 -18.86
CA ASP A 352 -3.92 -3.86 -19.78
C ASP A 352 -3.02 -5.11 -19.75
N SER A 353 -1.70 -4.94 -19.67
CA SER A 353 -0.75 -6.04 -19.53
C SER A 353 -0.92 -6.84 -18.24
N LEU A 354 -1.59 -6.31 -17.21
CA LEU A 354 -1.85 -7.00 -15.92
C LEU A 354 -3.10 -7.89 -15.94
N ILE A 355 -3.93 -7.79 -16.98
CA ILE A 355 -5.14 -8.62 -17.15
C ILE A 355 -4.84 -10.13 -17.14
N PRO A 356 -3.89 -10.66 -17.96
CA PRO A 356 -3.60 -12.09 -17.95
C PRO A 356 -3.07 -12.59 -16.60
N HIS A 357 -2.23 -11.80 -15.92
CA HIS A 357 -1.68 -12.14 -14.60
C HIS A 357 -2.76 -12.28 -13.54
N ARG A 358 -3.72 -11.35 -13.54
CA ARG A 358 -4.89 -11.44 -12.66
C ARG A 358 -5.72 -12.69 -12.95
N GLN A 359 -5.93 -13.02 -14.22
CA GLN A 359 -6.70 -14.21 -14.60
C GLN A 359 -6.02 -15.50 -14.12
N GLU A 360 -4.69 -15.55 -14.17
CA GLU A 360 -3.91 -16.68 -13.65
C GLU A 360 -4.06 -16.83 -12.13
N VAL A 361 -3.97 -15.73 -11.38
CA VAL A 361 -4.25 -15.71 -9.94
C VAL A 361 -5.68 -16.20 -9.65
N LEU A 362 -6.68 -15.74 -10.41
CA LEU A 362 -8.06 -16.17 -10.24
C LEU A 362 -8.23 -17.68 -10.51
N ASN A 363 -7.56 -18.22 -11.54
CA ASN A 363 -7.57 -19.66 -11.83
C ASN A 363 -6.95 -20.44 -10.67
N TYR A 364 -5.77 -20.02 -10.19
CA TYR A 364 -5.12 -20.64 -9.04
C TYR A 364 -6.00 -20.60 -7.78
N LEU A 365 -6.70 -19.50 -7.52
CA LEU A 365 -7.65 -19.38 -6.40
C LEU A 365 -8.90 -20.25 -6.55
N ASN A 366 -9.36 -20.53 -7.77
CA ASN A 366 -10.47 -21.47 -7.98
C ASN A 366 -10.05 -22.91 -7.66
N ASP A 367 -8.80 -23.26 -7.95
CA ASP A 367 -8.28 -24.62 -7.79
C ASP A 367 -7.75 -24.89 -6.36
N ASN A 368 -7.15 -23.87 -5.72
CA ASN A 368 -6.41 -24.01 -4.45
C ASN A 368 -6.96 -23.13 -3.31
N GLY A 369 -7.92 -22.25 -3.60
CA GLY A 369 -8.52 -21.37 -2.61
C GLY A 369 -9.26 -22.15 -1.53
N ARG A 370 -9.27 -21.60 -0.31
CA ARG A 370 -10.04 -22.17 0.80
C ARG A 370 -11.51 -22.17 0.44
N ALA A 371 -12.17 -23.31 0.65
CA ALA A 371 -13.61 -23.43 0.51
C ALA A 371 -14.29 -22.28 1.26
N THR A 372 -15.21 -21.61 0.57
CA THR A 372 -16.11 -20.63 1.15
C THR A 372 -17.15 -21.39 1.98
N ASP A 373 -16.69 -22.13 3.00
CA ASP A 373 -17.56 -22.78 3.97
C ASP A 373 -18.11 -21.70 4.91
N ILE A 374 -18.86 -20.76 4.36
CA ILE A 374 -20.04 -20.27 5.04
C ILE A 374 -21.09 -21.31 4.70
N PRO A 375 -21.44 -22.25 5.60
CA PRO A 375 -22.55 -23.13 5.35
C PRO A 375 -23.81 -22.26 5.24
N THR A 376 -24.23 -21.98 4.01
CA THR A 376 -25.47 -21.27 3.66
C THR A 376 -26.73 -22.09 3.95
N THR A 377 -26.61 -23.20 4.69
CA THR A 377 -27.74 -24.00 5.16
C THR A 377 -27.59 -24.36 6.64
N GLU A 378 -27.67 -23.37 7.53
CA GLU A 378 -27.93 -23.58 8.96
C GLU A 378 -29.42 -23.35 9.31
N ALA A 379 -30.32 -24.02 8.59
CA ALA A 379 -31.71 -24.18 9.04
C ALA A 379 -31.75 -25.22 10.18
N GLY A 380 -31.44 -24.80 11.42
CA GLY A 380 -31.50 -25.69 12.58
C GLY A 380 -30.76 -25.22 13.84
N TYR A 381 -29.83 -24.28 13.73
CA TYR A 381 -29.09 -23.76 14.88
C TYR A 381 -29.70 -22.46 15.44
N THR A 382 -29.58 -22.28 16.75
CA THR A 382 -29.98 -21.05 17.44
C THR A 382 -29.05 -19.90 17.06
N GLU A 383 -29.52 -18.66 17.24
CA GLU A 383 -28.73 -17.45 16.99
C GLU A 383 -27.42 -17.44 17.80
N GLU A 384 -27.47 -17.92 19.05
CA GLU A 384 -26.29 -18.08 19.91
C GLU A 384 -25.28 -19.08 19.32
N GLN A 385 -25.74 -20.21 18.79
CA GLN A 385 -24.89 -21.22 18.15
C GLN A 385 -24.21 -20.67 16.89
N ARG A 386 -24.96 -19.94 16.05
CA ARG A 386 -24.44 -19.27 14.86
C ARG A 386 -23.35 -18.26 15.20
N LEU A 387 -23.59 -17.46 16.24
CA LEU A 387 -22.65 -16.43 16.66
C LEU A 387 -21.38 -17.03 17.25
N ILE A 388 -21.50 -18.07 18.10
CA ILE A 388 -20.35 -18.83 18.61
C ILE A 388 -19.53 -19.43 17.47
N ALA A 389 -20.20 -20.07 16.50
CA ALA A 389 -19.52 -20.72 15.38
C ALA A 389 -18.85 -19.71 14.45
N THR A 390 -19.45 -18.54 14.25
CA THR A 390 -18.88 -17.43 13.47
C THR A 390 -17.64 -16.86 14.17
N LEU A 391 -17.74 -16.54 15.46
CA LEU A 391 -16.61 -16.01 16.23
C LEU A 391 -15.47 -17.03 16.35
N HIS A 392 -15.78 -18.33 16.45
CA HIS A 392 -14.77 -19.39 16.42
C HIS A 392 -14.11 -19.56 15.04
N ALA A 393 -14.89 -19.51 13.96
CA ALA A 393 -14.36 -19.52 12.58
C ALA A 393 -13.48 -18.29 12.29
N GLN A 394 -13.74 -17.17 12.96
CA GLN A 394 -12.88 -15.97 12.95
C GLN A 394 -11.59 -16.11 13.78
N GLY A 395 -11.28 -17.29 14.30
CA GLY A 395 -10.05 -17.59 15.04
C GLY A 395 -10.05 -17.12 16.51
N MET A 396 -11.21 -16.75 17.05
CA MET A 396 -11.33 -16.26 18.41
C MET A 396 -11.22 -17.39 19.44
N SER A 397 -10.40 -17.22 20.48
CA SER A 397 -10.26 -18.27 21.51
C SER A 397 -11.56 -18.45 22.28
N LEU A 398 -11.82 -19.67 22.77
CA LEU A 398 -13.05 -20.02 23.51
C LEU A 398 -13.32 -19.07 24.69
N ARG A 399 -12.26 -18.57 25.34
CA ARG A 399 -12.32 -17.63 26.44
C ARG A 399 -12.70 -16.21 25.99
N LYS A 400 -12.16 -15.75 24.85
CA LYS A 400 -12.54 -14.47 24.25
C LYS A 400 -13.99 -14.48 23.77
N ILE A 401 -14.44 -15.57 23.15
CA ILE A 401 -15.86 -15.73 22.77
C ILE A 401 -16.76 -15.68 24.00
N ALA A 402 -16.34 -16.28 25.12
CA ALA A 402 -17.10 -16.26 26.36
C ALA A 402 -17.21 -14.86 26.99
N VAL A 403 -16.14 -14.08 26.93
CA VAL A 403 -16.16 -12.66 27.32
C VAL A 403 -17.07 -11.86 26.38
N GLU A 404 -16.96 -12.05 25.07
CA GLU A 404 -17.75 -11.30 24.08
C GLU A 404 -19.26 -11.55 24.21
N LEU A 405 -19.67 -12.81 24.38
CA LEU A 405 -21.09 -13.19 24.38
C LEU A 405 -21.75 -13.16 25.74
N TYR A 406 -20.96 -13.31 26.80
CA TYR A 406 -21.51 -13.50 28.14
C TYR A 406 -20.90 -12.59 29.20
N ASN A 407 -19.96 -11.73 28.81
CA ASN A 407 -19.18 -10.88 29.71
C ASN A 407 -18.55 -11.65 30.88
N ASP A 408 -18.18 -12.91 30.65
CA ASP A 408 -17.67 -13.84 31.67
C ASP A 408 -16.77 -14.90 31.04
N GLU A 409 -15.46 -14.80 31.28
CA GLU A 409 -14.44 -15.71 30.75
C GLU A 409 -14.65 -17.16 31.19
N ASN A 410 -15.24 -17.39 32.38
CA ASN A 410 -15.45 -18.74 32.92
C ASN A 410 -16.47 -19.56 32.12
N LYS A 411 -17.25 -18.90 31.24
CA LYS A 411 -18.20 -19.57 30.35
C LYS A 411 -17.56 -20.18 29.10
N PHE A 412 -16.22 -20.20 28.98
CA PHE A 412 -15.53 -20.85 27.86
C PHE A 412 -15.90 -22.33 27.69
N MET A 413 -16.26 -23.03 28.78
CA MET A 413 -16.74 -24.43 28.70
C MET A 413 -18.12 -24.53 28.03
N LYS A 414 -18.97 -23.49 28.15
CA LYS A 414 -20.25 -23.40 27.43
C LYS A 414 -20.00 -23.23 25.92
N VAL A 415 -19.07 -22.36 25.55
CA VAL A 415 -18.63 -22.17 24.15
C VAL A 415 -18.10 -23.48 23.57
N LYS A 416 -17.19 -24.15 24.29
CA LYS A 416 -16.62 -25.44 23.89
C LYS A 416 -17.67 -26.52 23.65
N ARG A 417 -18.62 -26.68 24.58
CA ARG A 417 -19.72 -27.66 24.45
C ARG A 417 -20.63 -27.33 23.27
N THR A 418 -20.86 -26.05 23.01
CA THR A 418 -21.70 -25.60 21.89
C THR A 418 -21.04 -25.92 20.56
N LEU A 419 -19.75 -25.63 20.39
CA LEU A 419 -18.99 -26.00 19.19
C LEU A 419 -18.91 -27.52 18.99
N ALA A 420 -18.69 -28.29 20.07
CA ALA A 420 -18.68 -29.75 20.01
C ALA A 420 -20.04 -30.32 19.58
N ALA A 421 -21.16 -29.77 20.07
CA ALA A 421 -22.51 -30.16 19.65
C ALA A 421 -22.81 -29.82 18.19
N MET A 422 -22.07 -28.87 17.60
CA MET A 422 -22.13 -28.51 16.18
C MET A 422 -21.11 -29.29 15.32
N GLY A 423 -20.32 -30.21 15.91
CA GLY A 423 -19.27 -30.95 15.21
C GLY A 423 -18.02 -30.12 14.86
N ARG A 424 -17.84 -28.95 15.50
CA ARG A 424 -16.74 -27.99 15.25
C ARG A 424 -15.76 -27.88 16.43
N GLY A 425 -15.55 -29.00 17.12
CA GLY A 425 -14.85 -29.09 18.42
C GLY A 425 -13.34 -28.96 18.36
#